data_AF-A0A4Q8XRM0-F1
#
_entry.id   AF-A0A4Q8XRM0-F1
#
_cell.length_a   1.000
_cell.length_b   1.000
_cell.length_c   1.000
_cell.angle_alpha   90.00
_cell.angle_beta   90.00
_cell.angle_gamma   90.00
#
_symmetry.space_group_name_H-M   'P 1'
#
loop_
_entity.id
_entity.type
_entity.pdbx_description
1 polymer ?
#
loop_
_entity_poly.entity_id
_entity_poly.type
_entity_poly.pdbx_seq_one_letter_code
_entity_poly.pdbx_strand_id
1 'polypeptide(L)'
;MNTETVGEILRENLRTYDASLATIRQCVSLFETQAEELIGELRNVDGDAAHEIFERLQVIQSALAEVSFKYNIPLGEKLNALVREFDRLDDPYIREYWHRKFAEGLEWPLSS
;
A
#
# COMPACT_ATOMS: atom_id res chain seq x y z
N MET A 1 -37.89 6.36 18.01
CA MET A 1 -37.30 5.14 17.45
C MET A 1 -37.14 4.15 18.61
N ASN A 2 -37.72 2.96 18.54
CA ASN A 2 -37.61 1.98 19.62
C ASN A 2 -36.27 1.23 19.53
N THR A 3 -35.89 0.53 20.60
CA THR A 3 -34.61 -0.20 20.65
C THR A 3 -34.47 -1.26 19.56
N GLU A 4 -35.58 -1.87 19.14
CA GLU A 4 -35.61 -2.89 18.08
C GLU A 4 -35.21 -2.29 16.72
N THR A 5 -35.83 -1.17 16.33
CA THR A 5 -35.49 -0.43 15.11
C THR A 5 -34.03 0.04 15.13
N VAL A 6 -33.52 0.53 16.28
CA VAL A 6 -32.10 0.89 16.41
C VAL A 6 -31.20 -0.33 16.19
N GLY A 7 -31.56 -1.47 16.76
CA GLY A 7 -30.81 -2.72 16.60
C GLY A 7 -30.82 -3.27 15.18
N GLU A 8 -31.88 -3.04 14.41
CA GLU A 8 -31.95 -3.36 12.97
C GLU A 8 -31.02 -2.49 12.14
N ILE A 9 -31.08 -1.17 12.34
CA ILE A 9 -30.19 -0.20 11.67
C ILE A 9 -28.73 -0.52 11.95
N LEU A 10 -28.38 -0.82 13.22
CA LEU A 10 -27.02 -1.21 13.59
C LEU A 10 -26.57 -2.47 12.83
N ARG A 11 -27.39 -3.52 12.78
CA ARG A 11 -27.07 -4.77 12.07
C ARG A 11 -26.90 -4.57 10.56
N GLU A 12 -27.67 -3.68 9.96
CA GLU A 12 -27.50 -3.32 8.55
C GLU A 12 -26.16 -2.61 8.31
N ASN A 13 -25.83 -1.60 9.13
CA ASN A 13 -24.57 -0.89 9.02
C ASN A 13 -23.35 -1.81 9.26
N LEU A 14 -23.43 -2.74 10.21
CA LEU A 14 -22.38 -3.74 10.43
C LEU A 14 -22.17 -4.65 9.21
N ARG A 15 -23.25 -5.07 8.53
CA ARG A 15 -23.14 -5.86 7.29
C ARG A 15 -22.46 -5.06 6.17
N THR A 16 -22.80 -3.78 6.02
CA THR A 16 -22.14 -2.89 5.05
C THR A 16 -20.67 -2.66 5.40
N TYR A 17 -20.35 -2.50 6.68
CA TYR A 17 -18.98 -2.39 7.16
C TYR A 17 -18.18 -3.65 6.83
N ASP A 18 -18.70 -4.84 7.15
CA ASP A 18 -18.01 -6.11 6.88
C ASP A 18 -17.76 -6.33 5.38
N ALA A 19 -18.75 -6.04 4.53
CA ALA A 19 -18.61 -6.13 3.07
C ALA A 19 -17.58 -5.13 2.53
N SER A 20 -17.57 -3.91 3.05
CA SER A 20 -16.59 -2.88 2.68
C SER A 20 -15.18 -3.27 3.13
N LEU A 21 -15.04 -3.77 4.36
CA LEU A 21 -13.75 -4.21 4.90
C LEU A 21 -13.18 -5.40 4.11
N ALA A 22 -14.03 -6.34 3.69
CA ALA A 22 -13.62 -7.44 2.81
C ALA A 22 -13.07 -6.92 1.48
N THR A 23 -13.75 -5.96 0.85
CA THR A 23 -13.30 -5.30 -0.38
C THR A 23 -11.98 -4.57 -0.18
N ILE A 24 -11.83 -3.81 0.91
CA ILE A 24 -10.58 -3.09 1.23
C ILE A 24 -9.41 -4.08 1.36
N ARG A 25 -9.61 -5.20 2.07
CA ARG A 25 -8.58 -6.24 2.21
C ARG A 25 -8.16 -6.85 0.87
N GLN A 26 -9.10 -7.04 -0.05
CA GLN A 26 -8.79 -7.49 -1.42
C GLN A 26 -7.95 -6.45 -2.16
N CYS A 27 -8.30 -5.16 -2.10
CA CYS A 27 -7.51 -4.09 -2.70
C CYS A 27 -6.10 -4.02 -2.11
N VAL A 28 -5.95 -4.15 -0.79
CA VAL A 28 -4.65 -4.21 -0.11
C VAL A 28 -3.78 -5.35 -0.64
N SER A 29 -4.36 -6.55 -0.80
CA SER A 29 -3.64 -7.70 -1.38
C SER A 29 -3.24 -7.48 -2.85
N LEU A 30 -4.09 -6.81 -3.63
CA LEU A 30 -3.78 -6.47 -5.02
C LEU A 30 -2.65 -5.42 -5.09
N PHE A 31 -2.66 -4.43 -4.21
CA PHE A 31 -1.58 -3.46 -4.11
C PHE A 31 -0.26 -4.09 -3.72
N GLU A 32 -0.26 -5.08 -2.84
CA GLU A 32 0.95 -5.86 -2.51
C GLU A 32 1.52 -6.53 -3.77
N THR A 33 0.68 -7.23 -4.53
CA THR A 33 1.09 -7.92 -5.77
C THR A 33 1.62 -6.93 -6.81
N GLN A 34 0.93 -5.80 -7.01
CA GLN A 34 1.37 -4.77 -7.95
C GLN A 34 2.69 -4.14 -7.52
N ALA A 35 2.91 -3.91 -6.22
CA ALA A 35 4.18 -3.38 -5.74
C ALA A 35 5.33 -4.37 -5.97
N GLU A 36 5.11 -5.68 -5.80
CA GLU A 36 6.11 -6.71 -6.13
C GLU A 36 6.49 -6.69 -7.61
N GLU A 37 5.49 -6.64 -8.50
CA GLU A 37 5.70 -6.56 -9.94
C GLU A 37 6.52 -5.31 -10.31
N LEU A 38 6.14 -4.15 -9.78
CA LEU A 38 6.83 -2.89 -10.02
C LEU A 38 8.27 -2.89 -9.52
N ILE A 39 8.52 -3.42 -8.32
CA ILE A 39 9.87 -3.54 -7.78
C ILE A 39 10.71 -4.51 -8.64
N GLY A 40 10.10 -5.59 -9.14
CA GLY A 40 10.74 -6.50 -10.08
C GLY A 40 11.10 -5.84 -11.41
N GLU A 41 10.23 -4.99 -11.95
CA GLU A 41 10.47 -4.20 -13.17
C GLU A 41 11.62 -3.20 -12.96
N LEU A 42 11.69 -2.52 -11.81
CA LEU A 42 12.75 -1.54 -11.48
C LEU A 42 14.17 -2.09 -11.62
N ARG A 43 14.36 -3.40 -11.49
CA ARG A 43 15.67 -4.05 -11.62
C ARG A 43 16.25 -3.97 -13.04
N ASN A 44 15.39 -3.84 -14.05
CA ASN A 44 15.76 -3.98 -15.45
C ASN A 44 15.57 -2.69 -16.25
N VAL A 45 15.15 -1.60 -15.61
CA VAL A 45 14.86 -0.33 -16.26
C VAL A 45 15.61 0.81 -15.60
N ASP A 46 15.95 1.81 -16.42
CA ASP A 46 16.67 3.01 -16.01
C ASP A 46 15.98 4.27 -16.56
N GLY A 47 16.36 5.44 -16.03
CA GLY A 47 15.91 6.73 -16.55
C GLY A 47 14.41 6.96 -16.40
N ASP A 48 13.77 7.45 -17.45
CA ASP A 48 12.34 7.83 -17.44
C ASP A 48 11.42 6.66 -17.09
N ALA A 49 11.74 5.44 -17.52
CA ALA A 49 10.94 4.25 -17.19
C ALA A 49 10.98 3.92 -15.69
N ALA A 50 12.15 4.07 -15.05
CA ALA A 50 12.26 3.90 -13.60
C ALA A 50 11.47 5.00 -12.86
N HIS A 51 11.49 6.23 -13.37
CA HIS A 51 10.73 7.34 -12.80
C HIS A 51 9.22 7.06 -12.81
N GLU A 52 8.67 6.58 -13.94
CA GLU A 52 7.25 6.20 -14.06
C GLU A 52 6.85 5.10 -13.06
N ILE A 53 7.74 4.12 -12.81
CA ILE A 53 7.48 3.09 -11.81
C ILE A 53 7.46 3.68 -10.40
N PHE A 54 8.37 4.59 -10.06
CA PHE A 54 8.35 5.25 -8.75
C PHE A 54 7.07 6.07 -8.51
N GLU A 55 6.56 6.75 -9.54
CA GLU A 55 5.26 7.44 -9.44
C GLU A 55 4.13 6.46 -9.09
N ARG A 56 4.10 5.30 -9.75
CA ARG A 56 3.11 4.24 -9.47
C ARG A 56 3.27 3.66 -8.06
N LEU A 57 4.50 3.42 -7.63
CA LEU A 57 4.79 2.96 -6.25
C LEU A 57 4.38 3.99 -5.21
N GLN A 58 4.52 5.28 -5.49
CA GLN A 58 4.10 6.35 -4.59
C GLN A 58 2.58 6.44 -4.45
N VAL A 59 1.83 6.19 -5.53
CA VAL A 59 0.36 6.05 -5.46
C VAL A 59 -0.04 4.89 -4.55
N ILE A 60 0.61 3.74 -4.70
CA ILE A 60 0.36 2.56 -3.85
C ILE A 60 0.69 2.87 -2.38
N GLN A 61 1.87 3.44 -2.13
CA GLN A 61 2.31 3.83 -0.79
C GLN A 61 1.31 4.78 -0.12
N SER A 62 0.84 5.81 -0.84
CA SER A 62 -0.09 6.81 -0.33
C SER A 62 -1.45 6.18 0.03
N ALA A 63 -1.97 5.31 -0.84
CA ALA A 63 -3.23 4.61 -0.58
C ALA A 63 -3.13 3.69 0.65
N LEU A 64 -2.03 2.93 0.78
CA LEU A 64 -1.78 2.08 1.93
C LEU A 64 -1.57 2.88 3.22
N ALA A 65 -0.86 4.01 3.15
CA ALA A 65 -0.69 4.92 4.27
C ALA A 65 -2.05 5.45 4.77
N GLU A 66 -2.98 5.80 3.87
CA GLU A 66 -4.33 6.20 4.24
C GLU A 66 -5.08 5.06 4.95
N VAL A 67 -5.03 3.85 4.41
CA VAL A 67 -5.66 2.66 5.01
C VAL A 67 -5.14 2.41 6.43
N SER A 68 -3.83 2.52 6.64
CA SER A 68 -3.18 2.27 7.93
C SER A 68 -3.41 3.40 8.94
N PHE A 69 -3.07 4.65 8.58
CA PHE A 69 -3.06 5.76 9.54
C PHE A 69 -4.43 6.43 9.73
N LYS A 70 -5.23 6.58 8.67
CA LYS A 70 -6.51 7.28 8.75
C LYS A 70 -7.65 6.36 9.16
N TYR A 71 -7.65 5.12 8.66
CA TYR A 71 -8.71 4.16 8.93
C TYR A 71 -8.32 3.07 9.94
N ASN A 72 -7.06 3.06 10.41
CA ASN A 72 -6.56 2.11 11.41
C ASN A 72 -6.77 0.63 11.01
N ILE A 73 -6.69 0.35 9.71
CA ILE A 73 -6.81 -1.02 9.16
C ILE A 73 -5.40 -1.61 9.07
N PRO A 74 -5.13 -2.77 9.71
CA PRO A 74 -3.80 -3.35 9.72
C PRO A 74 -3.41 -3.94 8.36
N LEU A 75 -2.19 -3.63 7.90
CA LEU A 75 -1.64 -4.09 6.61
C LEU A 75 -0.68 -5.29 6.73
N GLY A 76 -0.20 -5.60 7.93
CA GLY A 76 0.88 -6.58 8.15
C GLY A 76 2.28 -5.96 8.00
N GLU A 77 3.29 -6.66 8.51
CA GLU A 77 4.67 -6.12 8.62
C GLU A 77 5.28 -5.74 7.28
N LYS A 78 5.07 -6.57 6.26
CA LYS A 78 5.64 -6.36 4.91
C LYS A 78 5.15 -5.06 4.27
N LEU A 79 3.84 -4.82 4.27
CA LEU A 79 3.25 -3.60 3.73
C LEU A 79 3.52 -2.38 4.62
N ASN A 80 3.58 -2.56 5.95
CA ASN A 80 4.00 -1.50 6.86
C ASN A 80 5.44 -1.04 6.57
N ALA A 81 6.34 -1.96 6.25
CA ALA A 81 7.70 -1.63 5.85
C ALA A 81 7.70 -0.80 4.56
N LEU A 82 6.96 -1.23 3.53
CA LEU A 82 6.81 -0.45 2.30
C LEU A 82 6.27 0.96 2.57
N VAL A 83 5.19 1.08 3.34
CA VAL A 83 4.59 2.37 3.68
C VAL A 83 5.59 3.32 4.33
N ARG A 84 6.40 2.82 5.27
CA ARG A 84 7.42 3.60 5.97
C ARG A 84 8.59 3.97 5.07
N GLU A 85 9.15 3.00 4.37
CA GLU A 85 10.37 3.19 3.58
C GLU A 85 10.14 4.07 2.33
N PHE A 86 8.91 4.08 1.80
CA PHE A 86 8.54 4.83 0.61
C PHE A 86 7.80 6.14 0.90
N ASP A 87 7.70 6.56 2.16
CA ASP A 87 7.03 7.81 2.57
C ASP A 87 7.61 9.06 1.90
N ARG A 88 8.90 9.01 1.56
CA ARG A 88 9.65 10.10 0.91
C ARG A 88 10.06 9.79 -0.52
N LEU A 89 9.25 9.02 -1.24
CA LEU A 89 9.50 8.75 -2.65
C LEU A 89 9.42 10.00 -3.54
N ASP A 90 8.95 11.14 -3.05
CA ASP A 90 9.03 12.42 -3.76
C ASP A 90 10.48 12.98 -3.86
N ASP A 91 11.39 12.51 -3.00
CA ASP A 91 12.78 12.92 -2.97
C ASP A 91 13.63 12.15 -4.01
N PRO A 92 14.27 12.83 -4.97
CA PRO A 92 15.10 12.18 -6.00
C PRO A 92 16.23 11.33 -5.42
N TYR A 93 16.85 11.73 -4.31
CA TYR A 93 17.93 10.96 -3.68
C TYR A 93 17.42 9.65 -3.09
N ILE A 94 16.17 9.63 -2.61
CA ILE A 94 15.53 8.42 -2.09
C ILE A 94 15.19 7.47 -3.26
N ARG A 95 14.72 7.99 -4.39
CA ARG A 95 14.50 7.18 -5.61
C ARG A 95 15.80 6.55 -6.09
N GLU A 96 16.88 7.32 -6.20
CA GLU A 96 18.20 6.80 -6.59
C GLU A 96 18.71 5.74 -5.61
N TYR A 97 18.53 5.96 -4.30
CA TYR A 97 18.90 4.98 -3.28
C TYR A 97 18.17 3.65 -3.49
N TRP A 98 16.84 3.70 -3.63
CA TRP A 98 16.02 2.50 -3.78
C TRP A 98 16.25 1.81 -5.12
N HIS A 99 16.38 2.57 -6.21
CA HIS A 99 16.67 2.03 -7.53
C HIS A 99 17.97 1.21 -7.51
N ARG A 100 19.05 1.77 -6.94
CA ARG A 100 20.30 1.05 -6.73
C ARG A 100 20.11 -0.20 -5.86
N LYS A 101 19.34 -0.12 -4.78
CA LYS A 101 19.10 -1.27 -3.88
C LYS A 101 18.37 -2.40 -4.59
N PHE A 102 17.37 -2.09 -5.41
CA PHE A 102 16.65 -3.09 -6.19
C PHE A 102 17.52 -3.67 -7.31
N ALA A 103 18.33 -2.84 -7.98
CA ALA A 103 19.33 -3.30 -8.96
C ALA A 103 20.40 -4.23 -8.33
N GLU A 104 20.74 -4.03 -7.04
CA GLU A 104 21.62 -4.91 -6.25
C GLU A 104 20.95 -6.24 -5.85
N GLY A 105 19.67 -6.45 -6.19
CA GLY A 105 18.93 -7.70 -5.93
C GLY A 105 18.04 -7.66 -4.69
N LEU A 106 17.84 -6.50 -4.06
CA LEU A 106 16.82 -6.39 -3.01
C LEU A 106 15.43 -6.68 -3.61
N GLU A 107 14.59 -7.42 -2.87
CA GLU A 107 13.25 -7.83 -3.36
C GLU A 107 12.12 -7.01 -2.74
N TRP A 108 12.37 -6.41 -1.59
CA TRP A 108 11.39 -5.65 -0.85
C TRP A 108 12.06 -4.60 0.03
N PRO A 109 11.45 -3.41 0.24
CA PRO A 109 11.95 -2.42 1.17
C PRO A 109 11.70 -2.86 2.62
N LEU A 110 12.50 -3.82 3.10
CA LEU A 110 12.63 -4.14 4.51
C LEU A 110 13.88 -3.42 5.02
N SER A 111 13.73 -2.49 5.98
CA SER A 111 14.90 -2.05 6.73
C SER A 111 15.39 -3.23 7.57
N SER A 112 16.57 -3.73 7.19
CA SER A 112 17.39 -4.67 7.93
C SER A 112 17.85 -4.10 9.27
#